data_AF-A0A7C8N220-F1
#
_entry.id   AF-A0A7C8N220-F1
#
_cell.length_a   1.000
_cell.length_b   1.000
_cell.length_c   1.000
_cell.angle_alpha   90.00
_cell.angle_beta   90.00
_cell.angle_gamma   90.00
#
_symmetry.space_group_name_H-M   'P 1'
#
loop_
_entity.id
_entity.type
_entity.pdbx_description
1 polymer ?
#
loop_
_entity_poly.entity_id
_entity_poly.type
_entity_poly.pdbx_seq_one_letter_code
_entity_poly.pdbx_strand_id
1 'polypeptide(L)'
;MSALDFVSLLLSNVRPTHAEASMSRHLKDTISSGTLGSDSVRKKDSTQAEKTDSEKISKGWRSESLVRSAGSLLNAASRLAQESEREQMYWEDVLDVKREGWAICRVPREPQSLGVRFGFSEAGADEKYRGLGVLRKGTDGAITMQDLLSHGSLNRGSVRVRVSRGGRVTGTSKPFEDDTQTSGITGMIQNSRNYAYEHELFLEIAREARTLANLGFRNVDEAVTFELATDSTVIIDMTSNADISVLETTSDKDNELAQGLSTALHLLLSHAHRQSLMKRQLPPSLLTQRPTPNPPLNLLRPIVSHLRHRSNTDEFETSASRLISYAKSAGLSARLTLEKCHNCLSKDIEHAEDAVDSLIGLLESKATIYLPGSWKLVVLTQTLLGPSIFGTRFAVHTAHDGSCATLMGTNSFSSQAEVQRYLQWCLERSVINYITGRITEWEQIAMSNEMTKAGEQTQYKRLRVEVENEHLAVRWTVGGGEDENHRWTGGEGSPSLEALIRSI
;
A
#
# COMPACT_ATOMS: atom_id res chain seq x y z
N MET A 1 3.10 -22.63 -67.64
CA MET A 1 2.58 -24.00 -67.81
C MET A 1 2.50 -24.23 -69.32
N SER A 2 3.54 -24.80 -69.93
CA SER A 2 3.60 -24.98 -71.39
C SER A 2 4.57 -26.09 -71.80
N ALA A 3 5.79 -26.13 -71.23
CA ALA A 3 6.76 -27.19 -71.53
C ALA A 3 6.37 -28.56 -70.95
N LEU A 4 5.91 -28.62 -69.69
CA LEU A 4 5.50 -29.86 -69.05
C LEU A 4 4.29 -30.48 -69.75
N ASP A 5 3.27 -29.67 -70.04
CA ASP A 5 2.06 -30.11 -70.75
C ASP A 5 2.38 -30.56 -72.17
N PHE A 6 3.25 -29.83 -72.89
CA PHE A 6 3.71 -30.21 -74.22
C PHE A 6 4.46 -31.55 -74.22
N VAL A 7 5.41 -31.74 -73.30
CA VAL A 7 6.16 -33.00 -73.17
C VAL A 7 5.24 -34.13 -72.73
N SER A 8 4.30 -33.86 -71.81
CA SER A 8 3.34 -34.87 -71.34
C SER A 8 2.39 -35.30 -72.46
N LEU A 9 1.89 -34.37 -73.27
CA LEU A 9 1.06 -34.67 -74.44
C LEU A 9 1.85 -35.49 -75.48
N LEU A 10 3.11 -35.15 -75.75
CA LEU A 10 3.98 -35.96 -76.62
C LEU A 10 4.23 -37.37 -76.06
N LEU A 11 4.48 -37.47 -74.76
CA LEU A 11 4.74 -38.75 -74.08
C LEU A 11 3.50 -39.64 -74.03
N SER A 12 2.30 -39.05 -74.07
CA SER A 12 1.03 -39.77 -74.00
C SER A 12 0.81 -40.74 -75.16
N ASN A 13 1.52 -40.55 -76.29
CA ASN A 13 1.49 -41.47 -77.43
C ASN A 13 2.17 -42.82 -77.12
N VAL A 14 3.20 -42.83 -76.26
CA VAL A 14 4.00 -44.03 -75.95
C VAL A 14 3.67 -44.59 -74.57
N ARG A 15 3.39 -43.72 -73.59
CA ARG A 15 3.12 -44.07 -72.19
C ARG A 15 1.98 -43.21 -71.61
N PRO A 16 0.71 -43.55 -71.93
CA PRO A 16 -0.45 -42.71 -71.60
C PRO A 16 -0.67 -42.57 -70.10
N THR A 17 -0.47 -43.62 -69.31
CA THR A 17 -0.70 -43.63 -67.86
C THR A 17 0.20 -42.66 -67.09
N HIS A 18 1.46 -42.54 -67.49
CA HIS A 18 2.41 -41.61 -66.86
C HIS A 18 2.22 -40.17 -67.35
N ALA A 19 1.89 -40.00 -68.62
CA ALA A 19 1.63 -38.69 -69.21
C ALA A 19 0.38 -38.03 -68.63
N GLU A 20 -0.71 -38.79 -68.46
CA GLU A 20 -1.96 -38.26 -67.91
C GLU A 20 -1.87 -37.77 -66.47
N ALA A 21 -0.91 -38.27 -65.70
CA ALA A 21 -0.67 -37.81 -64.34
C ALA A 21 0.01 -36.43 -64.29
N SER A 22 0.82 -36.06 -65.30
CA SER A 22 1.54 -34.79 -65.36
C SER A 22 0.88 -33.75 -66.28
N MET A 23 -0.16 -34.12 -67.03
CA MET A 23 -0.96 -33.19 -67.84
C MET A 23 -1.88 -32.33 -66.97
N SER A 24 -1.97 -31.05 -67.31
CA SER A 24 -2.98 -30.17 -66.72
C SER A 24 -4.40 -30.62 -67.09
N ARG A 25 -5.35 -30.43 -66.16
CA ARG A 25 -6.75 -30.84 -66.33
C ARG A 25 -7.39 -30.21 -67.57
N HIS A 26 -7.10 -28.93 -67.81
CA HIS A 26 -7.61 -28.20 -68.97
C HIS A 26 -7.17 -28.85 -70.29
N LEU A 27 -5.91 -29.32 -70.37
CA LEU A 27 -5.39 -29.98 -71.55
C LEU A 27 -5.97 -31.38 -71.74
N LYS A 28 -6.19 -32.12 -70.65
CA LYS A 28 -6.85 -33.45 -70.68
C LYS A 28 -8.29 -33.39 -71.17
N ASP A 29 -9.02 -32.33 -70.81
CA ASP A 29 -10.43 -32.15 -71.18
C ASP A 29 -10.59 -31.64 -72.62
N THR A 30 -9.59 -30.95 -73.15
CA THR A 30 -9.65 -30.30 -74.48
C THR A 30 -9.03 -31.11 -75.60
N ILE A 31 -8.01 -31.94 -75.30
CA ILE A 31 -7.22 -32.65 -76.30
C ILE A 31 -7.05 -34.12 -75.85
N SER A 32 -7.35 -35.05 -76.75
CA SER A 32 -7.18 -36.49 -76.51
C SER A 32 -5.69 -36.86 -76.47
N SER A 33 -5.34 -37.82 -75.62
CA SER A 33 -3.97 -38.35 -75.54
C SER A 33 -3.46 -38.86 -76.91
N GLY A 34 -2.17 -38.67 -77.18
CA GLY A 34 -1.47 -39.14 -78.37
C GLY A 34 -1.46 -38.18 -79.57
N THR A 35 -1.90 -36.92 -79.39
CA THR A 35 -2.06 -35.96 -80.50
C THR A 35 -0.74 -35.42 -81.07
N LEU A 36 0.35 -35.42 -80.29
CA LEU A 36 1.68 -35.02 -80.76
C LEU A 36 2.55 -36.23 -81.06
N GLY A 37 3.13 -36.26 -82.26
CA GLY A 37 4.17 -37.20 -82.65
C GLY A 37 5.54 -36.51 -82.70
N SER A 38 6.59 -37.25 -82.38
CA SER A 38 7.97 -36.83 -82.65
C SER A 38 8.50 -37.61 -83.83
N ASP A 39 9.06 -36.91 -84.82
CA ASP A 39 9.76 -37.54 -85.93
C ASP A 39 11.21 -37.03 -85.99
N SER A 40 12.12 -37.88 -86.48
CA SER A 40 13.55 -37.60 -86.56
C SER A 40 13.86 -36.70 -87.75
N VAL A 41 13.69 -35.39 -87.57
CA VAL A 41 14.14 -34.40 -88.56
C VAL A 41 15.66 -34.28 -88.50
N ARG A 42 16.35 -34.44 -89.65
CA ARG A 42 17.79 -34.15 -89.76
C ARG A 42 17.99 -32.65 -89.51
N LYS A 43 18.58 -32.29 -88.36
CA LYS A 43 18.94 -30.90 -88.07
C LYS A 43 19.91 -30.43 -89.16
N LYS A 44 19.65 -29.24 -89.72
CA LYS A 44 20.69 -28.52 -90.48
C LYS A 44 21.84 -28.32 -89.49
N ASP A 45 23.03 -28.83 -89.81
CA ASP A 45 24.19 -28.61 -88.97
C ASP A 45 24.36 -27.11 -88.82
N SER A 46 24.16 -26.61 -87.59
CA SER A 46 24.41 -25.21 -87.31
C SER A 46 25.84 -24.91 -87.72
N THR A 47 26.02 -23.82 -88.45
CA THR A 47 27.29 -23.46 -89.06
C THR A 47 28.37 -23.46 -87.97
N GLN A 48 29.61 -23.92 -88.24
CA GLN A 48 30.65 -23.96 -87.18
C GLN A 48 30.79 -22.60 -86.47
N ALA A 49 30.59 -21.49 -87.20
CA ALA A 49 30.51 -20.14 -86.65
C ALA A 49 29.43 -19.98 -85.57
N GLU A 50 28.19 -20.43 -85.80
CA GLU A 50 27.07 -20.34 -84.84
C GLU A 50 27.29 -21.19 -83.58
N LYS A 51 27.92 -22.37 -83.72
CA LYS A 51 28.30 -23.20 -82.56
C LYS A 51 29.35 -22.50 -81.71
N THR A 52 30.38 -21.94 -82.34
CA THR A 52 31.41 -21.19 -81.60
C THR A 52 30.89 -19.91 -80.97
N ASP A 53 29.92 -19.24 -81.61
CA ASP A 53 29.32 -18.01 -81.10
C ASP A 53 28.40 -18.29 -79.92
N SER A 54 27.51 -19.28 -80.02
CA SER A 54 26.67 -19.73 -78.89
C SER A 54 27.50 -20.24 -77.71
N GLU A 55 28.61 -20.95 -77.95
CA GLU A 55 29.54 -21.34 -76.89
C GLU A 55 30.18 -20.12 -76.21
N LYS A 56 30.63 -19.12 -76.98
CA LYS A 56 31.19 -17.88 -76.44
C LYS A 56 30.16 -17.11 -75.61
N ILE A 57 28.92 -16.98 -76.09
CA ILE A 57 27.82 -16.34 -75.36
C ILE A 57 27.53 -17.09 -74.06
N SER A 58 27.45 -18.42 -74.10
CA SER A 58 27.19 -19.23 -72.90
C SER A 58 28.31 -19.11 -71.85
N LYS A 59 29.57 -19.08 -72.30
CA LYS A 59 30.74 -18.85 -71.44
C LYS A 59 30.71 -17.43 -70.86
N GLY A 60 30.36 -16.43 -71.66
CA GLY A 60 30.18 -15.04 -71.24
C GLY A 60 29.11 -14.90 -70.17
N TRP A 61 27.89 -15.40 -70.41
CA TRP A 61 26.80 -15.39 -69.43
C TRP A 61 27.14 -16.13 -68.15
N ARG A 62 27.84 -17.26 -68.23
CA ARG A 62 28.30 -17.99 -67.04
C ARG A 62 29.33 -17.19 -66.26
N SER A 63 30.28 -16.56 -66.94
CA SER A 63 31.29 -15.71 -66.30
C SER A 63 30.65 -14.49 -65.63
N GLU A 64 29.74 -13.81 -66.32
CA GLU A 64 29.00 -12.65 -65.79
C GLU A 64 28.13 -13.06 -64.59
N SER A 65 27.43 -14.18 -64.68
CA SER A 65 26.64 -14.73 -63.57
C SER A 65 27.49 -15.05 -62.35
N LEU A 66 28.70 -15.62 -62.55
CA LEU A 66 29.64 -15.87 -61.46
C LEU A 66 30.14 -14.57 -60.83
N VAL A 67 30.48 -13.57 -61.64
CA VAL A 67 30.90 -12.24 -61.14
C VAL A 67 29.77 -11.57 -60.36
N ARG A 68 28.54 -11.60 -60.87
CA ARG A 68 27.36 -11.05 -60.19
C ARG A 68 27.08 -11.78 -58.87
N SER A 69 27.21 -13.11 -58.86
CA SER A 69 27.05 -13.93 -57.66
C SER A 69 28.13 -13.60 -56.63
N ALA A 70 29.39 -13.48 -57.06
CA ALA A 70 30.50 -13.07 -56.20
C ALA A 70 30.27 -11.67 -55.61
N GLY A 71 29.83 -10.70 -56.41
CA GLY A 71 29.48 -9.36 -55.93
C GLY A 71 28.31 -9.37 -54.94
N SER A 72 27.27 -10.18 -55.19
CA SER A 72 26.15 -10.34 -54.25
C SER A 72 26.58 -10.99 -52.94
N LEU A 73 27.48 -11.98 -52.98
CA LEU A 73 28.04 -12.62 -51.80
C LEU A 73 28.92 -11.66 -51.00
N LEU A 74 29.73 -10.84 -51.67
CA LEU A 74 30.54 -9.82 -51.03
C LEU A 74 29.65 -8.77 -50.31
N ASN A 75 28.57 -8.34 -50.96
CA ASN A 75 27.60 -7.42 -50.37
C ASN A 75 26.82 -8.05 -49.20
N ALA A 76 26.52 -9.35 -49.27
CA ALA A 76 25.92 -10.06 -48.15
C ALA A 76 26.90 -10.18 -46.98
N ALA A 77 28.18 -10.46 -47.26
CA ALA A 77 29.23 -10.54 -46.25
C ALA A 77 29.46 -9.19 -45.56
N SER A 78 29.46 -8.07 -46.29
CA SER A 78 29.61 -6.74 -45.68
C SER A 78 28.42 -6.37 -44.79
N ARG A 79 27.19 -6.73 -45.17
CA ARG A 79 26.00 -6.57 -44.33
C ARG A 79 26.07 -7.42 -43.06
N LEU A 80 26.51 -8.67 -43.17
CA LEU A 80 26.70 -9.55 -42.01
C LEU A 80 27.79 -9.03 -41.06
N ALA A 81 28.86 -8.44 -41.59
CA ALA A 81 29.89 -7.83 -40.76
C ALA A 81 29.34 -6.66 -39.92
N GLN A 82 28.56 -5.75 -40.54
CA GLN A 82 27.89 -4.66 -39.83
C GLN A 82 26.89 -5.18 -38.79
N GLU A 83 26.15 -6.24 -39.11
CA GLU A 83 25.19 -6.82 -38.17
C GLU A 83 25.90 -7.52 -37.01
N SER A 84 27.05 -8.15 -37.25
CA SER A 84 27.89 -8.75 -36.22
C SER A 84 28.45 -7.70 -35.25
N GLU A 85 28.79 -6.50 -35.74
CA GLU A 85 29.25 -5.40 -34.90
C GLU A 85 28.12 -4.88 -33.99
N ARG A 86 26.92 -4.68 -34.53
CA ARG A 86 25.73 -4.33 -33.73
C ARG A 86 25.38 -5.40 -32.71
N GLU A 87 25.51 -6.66 -33.08
CA GLU A 87 25.27 -7.80 -32.19
C GLU A 87 26.31 -7.86 -31.07
N GLN A 88 27.57 -7.55 -31.37
CA GLN A 88 28.62 -7.45 -30.35
C GLN A 88 28.30 -6.36 -29.32
N MET A 89 27.87 -5.16 -29.76
CA MET A 89 27.44 -4.09 -28.86
C MET A 89 26.25 -4.53 -27.99
N TYR A 90 25.25 -5.19 -28.59
CA TYR A 90 24.12 -5.75 -27.84
C TYR A 90 24.59 -6.74 -26.76
N TRP A 91 25.49 -7.68 -27.07
CA TRP A 91 25.95 -8.64 -26.07
C TRP A 91 26.81 -8.01 -24.99
N GLU A 92 27.57 -6.96 -25.30
CA GLU A 92 28.34 -6.19 -24.31
C GLU A 92 27.41 -5.50 -23.31
N ASP A 93 26.40 -4.77 -23.79
CA ASP A 93 25.39 -4.14 -22.94
C ASP A 93 24.61 -5.18 -22.11
N VAL A 94 24.28 -6.36 -22.66
CA VAL A 94 23.62 -7.45 -21.90
C VAL A 94 24.53 -7.97 -20.80
N LEU A 95 25.84 -8.08 -21.07
CA LEU A 95 26.81 -8.49 -20.05
C LEU A 95 26.93 -7.45 -18.95
N ASP A 96 26.85 -6.16 -19.26
CA ASP A 96 26.88 -5.10 -18.26
C ASP A 96 25.65 -5.15 -17.36
N VAL A 97 24.45 -5.33 -17.92
CA VAL A 97 23.22 -5.57 -17.13
C VAL A 97 23.37 -6.79 -16.22
N LYS A 98 24.03 -7.86 -16.70
CA LYS A 98 24.31 -9.05 -15.87
C LYS A 98 25.34 -8.79 -14.77
N ARG A 99 26.38 -8.01 -15.07
CA ARG A 99 27.45 -7.62 -14.12
C ARG A 99 26.90 -6.78 -12.97
N GLU A 100 25.88 -5.96 -13.24
CA GLU A 100 25.14 -5.21 -12.20
C GLU A 100 24.26 -6.09 -11.30
N GLY A 101 24.07 -7.38 -11.65
CA GLY A 101 23.32 -8.34 -10.83
C GLY A 101 21.85 -8.49 -11.21
N TRP A 102 21.40 -7.92 -12.33
CA TRP A 102 20.05 -8.12 -12.81
C TRP A 102 19.83 -9.55 -13.36
N ALA A 103 18.67 -10.13 -13.06
CA ALA A 103 18.32 -11.46 -13.53
C ALA A 103 17.83 -11.42 -14.99
N ILE A 104 18.56 -12.07 -15.88
CA ILE A 104 18.17 -12.21 -17.30
C ILE A 104 17.45 -13.54 -17.51
N CYS A 105 16.29 -13.50 -18.17
CA CYS A 105 15.50 -14.68 -18.50
C CYS A 105 14.99 -14.66 -19.93
N ARG A 106 14.54 -15.81 -20.43
CA ARG A 106 13.84 -15.92 -21.71
C ARG A 106 12.42 -15.38 -21.56
N VAL A 107 11.96 -14.59 -22.51
CA VAL A 107 10.62 -13.98 -22.46
C VAL A 107 9.55 -15.03 -22.72
N PRO A 108 8.52 -15.17 -21.87
CA PRO A 108 7.36 -16.01 -22.17
C PRO A 108 6.69 -15.53 -23.46
N ARG A 109 6.35 -16.44 -24.37
CA ARG A 109 5.79 -16.18 -25.73
C ARG A 109 6.78 -15.69 -26.78
N GLU A 110 7.98 -15.23 -26.40
CA GLU A 110 9.07 -14.89 -27.32
C GLU A 110 10.40 -15.53 -26.88
N PRO A 111 10.60 -16.85 -27.06
CA PRO A 111 11.78 -17.54 -26.56
C PRO A 111 13.08 -17.09 -27.24
N GLN A 112 13.02 -16.43 -28.40
CA GLN A 112 14.20 -15.89 -29.08
C GLN A 112 14.72 -14.61 -28.41
N SER A 113 13.85 -13.89 -27.69
CA SER A 113 14.19 -12.64 -27.02
C SER A 113 14.68 -12.87 -25.59
N LEU A 114 15.62 -12.05 -25.15
CA LEU A 114 16.03 -11.96 -23.75
C LEU A 114 15.22 -10.87 -23.04
N GLY A 115 14.96 -11.07 -21.76
CA GLY A 115 14.33 -10.09 -20.90
C GLY A 115 15.04 -9.98 -19.55
N VAL A 116 14.86 -8.84 -18.91
CA VAL A 116 15.37 -8.55 -17.57
C VAL A 116 14.21 -8.58 -16.60
N ARG A 117 14.35 -9.39 -15.56
CA ARG A 117 13.41 -9.42 -14.45
C ARG A 117 13.84 -8.40 -13.41
N PHE A 118 13.05 -7.35 -13.28
CA PHE A 118 13.26 -6.26 -12.33
C PHE A 118 12.25 -6.25 -11.18
N GLY A 119 11.10 -6.92 -11.32
CA GLY A 119 10.09 -6.98 -10.26
C GLY A 119 10.45 -7.97 -9.14
N PHE A 120 9.80 -7.78 -7.99
CA PHE A 120 10.00 -8.58 -6.79
C PHE A 120 9.35 -9.95 -6.94
N SER A 121 10.04 -11.00 -6.48
CA SER A 121 9.50 -12.37 -6.56
C SER A 121 8.45 -12.67 -5.48
N GLU A 122 8.45 -11.82 -4.45
CA GLU A 122 7.59 -11.75 -3.29
C GLU A 122 6.27 -11.02 -3.59
N ALA A 123 6.22 -10.32 -4.75
CA ALA A 123 5.03 -9.59 -5.17
C ALA A 123 3.82 -10.52 -5.38
N GLY A 124 2.63 -9.92 -5.27
CA GLY A 124 1.35 -10.60 -5.47
C GLY A 124 1.31 -11.41 -6.78
N ALA A 125 0.58 -12.52 -6.80
CA ALA A 125 0.56 -13.46 -7.93
C ALA A 125 0.19 -12.80 -9.27
N ASP A 126 -0.68 -11.78 -9.24
CA ASP A 126 -1.12 -11.04 -10.43
C ASP A 126 -0.03 -10.11 -10.99
N GLU A 127 0.92 -9.69 -10.16
CA GLU A 127 1.95 -8.68 -10.49
C GLU A 127 3.30 -9.30 -10.88
N LYS A 128 3.46 -10.61 -10.69
CA LYS A 128 4.70 -11.34 -11.02
C LYS A 128 5.14 -11.18 -12.47
N TYR A 129 4.21 -10.94 -13.39
CA TYR A 129 4.50 -10.77 -14.81
C TYR A 129 4.85 -9.32 -15.19
N ARG A 130 4.51 -8.33 -14.35
CA ARG A 130 4.79 -6.90 -14.58
C ARG A 130 6.22 -6.50 -14.29
N GLY A 131 6.94 -7.36 -13.58
CA GLY A 131 8.37 -7.23 -13.31
C GLY A 131 9.31 -7.66 -14.44
N LEU A 132 8.87 -7.74 -15.70
CA LEU A 132 9.66 -8.28 -16.81
C LEU A 132 9.71 -7.33 -18.00
N GLY A 133 10.92 -6.86 -18.35
CA GLY A 133 11.18 -6.06 -19.53
C GLY A 133 11.89 -6.87 -20.62
N VAL A 134 11.49 -6.72 -21.88
CA VAL A 134 12.19 -7.32 -23.03
C VAL A 134 13.37 -6.44 -23.43
N LEU A 135 14.53 -7.05 -23.63
CA LEU A 135 15.69 -6.37 -24.22
C LEU A 135 15.60 -6.45 -25.73
N ARG A 136 15.45 -5.29 -26.38
CA ARG A 136 15.44 -5.15 -27.84
C ARG A 136 16.71 -4.45 -28.31
N LYS A 137 17.21 -4.88 -29.45
CA LYS A 137 18.29 -4.18 -30.15
C LYS A 137 17.73 -2.94 -30.84
N GLY A 138 18.28 -1.77 -30.51
CA GLY A 138 17.97 -0.52 -31.20
C GLY A 138 18.56 -0.48 -32.61
N THR A 139 18.21 0.55 -33.38
CA THR A 139 18.73 0.75 -34.75
C THR A 139 20.25 0.91 -34.79
N ASP A 140 20.81 1.42 -33.69
CA ASP A 140 22.22 1.78 -33.57
C ASP A 140 23.05 0.67 -32.90
N GLY A 141 22.44 -0.48 -32.57
CA GLY A 141 23.08 -1.59 -31.85
C GLY A 141 22.95 -1.52 -30.33
N ALA A 142 22.65 -0.34 -29.77
CA ALA A 142 22.40 -0.15 -28.33
C ALA A 142 21.14 -0.88 -27.86
N ILE A 143 21.13 -1.35 -26.61
CA ILE A 143 19.94 -2.00 -26.04
C ILE A 143 18.88 -0.98 -25.64
N THR A 144 17.64 -1.24 -26.03
CA THR A 144 16.45 -0.60 -25.47
C THR A 144 15.62 -1.62 -24.72
N MET A 145 15.07 -1.23 -23.57
CA MET A 145 14.15 -2.09 -22.82
C MET A 145 12.71 -1.72 -23.15
N GLN A 146 11.90 -2.70 -23.51
CA GLN A 146 10.46 -2.55 -23.69
C GLN A 146 9.76 -3.36 -22.61
N ASP A 147 9.02 -2.68 -21.73
CA ASP A 147 8.21 -3.36 -20.72
C ASP A 147 7.02 -4.08 -21.38
N LEU A 148 6.84 -5.37 -21.05
CA LEU A 148 5.86 -6.27 -21.68
C LEU A 148 4.41 -5.89 -21.42
N LEU A 149 4.15 -5.28 -20.27
CA LEU A 149 2.79 -4.94 -19.82
C LEU A 149 2.49 -3.44 -19.91
N SER A 150 3.52 -2.63 -20.17
CA SER A 150 3.37 -1.19 -20.40
C SER A 150 3.18 -0.90 -21.89
N HIS A 151 1.94 -1.07 -22.37
CA HIS A 151 1.52 -0.44 -23.62
C HIS A 151 1.45 1.08 -23.41
N GLY A 152 2.59 1.76 -23.53
CA GLY A 152 2.71 3.23 -23.53
C GLY A 152 3.08 3.89 -22.19
N SER A 153 3.17 5.23 -22.21
CA SER A 153 3.51 6.13 -21.10
C SER A 153 2.52 6.09 -19.91
N LEU A 154 1.47 5.27 -19.99
CA LEU A 154 0.34 5.22 -19.05
C LEU A 154 0.67 4.57 -17.71
N ASN A 155 1.91 4.13 -17.50
CA ASN A 155 2.28 3.28 -16.37
C ASN A 155 3.41 3.84 -15.49
N ARG A 156 3.82 5.10 -15.71
CA ARG A 156 4.74 5.85 -14.84
C ARG A 156 3.99 6.56 -13.71
N GLY A 157 3.17 5.79 -12.98
CA GLY A 157 2.40 6.30 -11.86
C GLY A 157 3.15 6.09 -10.54
N SER A 158 3.18 7.09 -9.68
CA SER A 158 3.63 6.97 -8.29
C SER A 158 2.49 7.22 -7.32
N VAL A 159 2.53 6.54 -6.18
CA VAL A 159 1.60 6.71 -5.08
C VAL A 159 1.81 8.07 -4.43
N ARG A 160 0.72 8.83 -4.35
CA ARG A 160 0.66 10.12 -3.66
C ARG A 160 -0.37 10.04 -2.54
N VAL A 161 0.00 10.63 -1.41
CA VAL A 161 -0.89 10.81 -0.25
C VAL A 161 -1.23 12.29 -0.15
N ARG A 162 -2.51 12.60 -0.04
CA ARG A 162 -3.04 13.96 0.14
C ARG A 162 -3.84 14.03 1.42
N VAL A 163 -3.68 15.11 2.17
CA VAL A 163 -4.51 15.44 3.33
C VAL A 163 -5.45 16.55 2.90
N SER A 164 -6.76 16.34 3.10
CA SER A 164 -7.78 17.34 2.88
C SER A 164 -8.44 17.73 4.18
N ARG A 165 -8.62 19.03 4.40
CA ARG A 165 -9.39 19.59 5.52
C ARG A 165 -10.49 20.49 4.97
N GLY A 166 -11.74 20.29 5.43
CA GLY A 166 -12.88 21.08 4.97
C GLY A 166 -13.07 21.06 3.44
N GLY A 167 -12.75 19.94 2.78
CA GLY A 167 -12.88 19.76 1.33
C GLY A 167 -11.78 20.41 0.48
N ARG A 168 -10.76 21.03 1.08
CA ARG A 168 -9.57 21.55 0.38
C ARG A 168 -8.35 20.70 0.69
N VAL A 169 -7.47 20.48 -0.29
CA VAL A 169 -6.21 19.77 -0.06
C VAL A 169 -5.25 20.71 0.66
N THR A 170 -4.86 20.37 1.88
CA THR A 170 -3.97 21.18 2.72
C THR A 170 -2.52 20.72 2.67
N GLY A 171 -2.29 19.42 2.45
CA GLY A 171 -0.95 18.86 2.29
C GLY A 171 -0.86 17.70 1.31
N THR A 172 0.32 17.50 0.73
CA THR A 172 0.61 16.43 -0.24
C THR A 172 1.99 15.83 0.03
N SER A 173 2.12 14.51 -0.18
CA SER A 173 3.42 13.85 -0.23
C SER A 173 4.11 14.14 -1.56
N LYS A 174 5.44 14.06 -1.56
CA LYS A 174 6.24 14.09 -2.79
C LYS A 174 6.18 12.72 -3.45
N PRO A 175 5.69 12.60 -4.70
CA PRO A 175 5.72 11.35 -5.44
C PRO A 175 7.17 10.98 -5.81
N PHE A 176 7.37 9.72 -6.19
CA PHE A 176 8.63 9.27 -6.80
C PHE A 176 8.85 9.99 -8.13
N GLU A 177 10.07 10.49 -8.35
CA GLU A 177 10.51 11.12 -9.59
C GLU A 177 11.65 10.31 -10.21
N ASP A 178 11.68 10.29 -11.55
CA ASP A 178 12.75 9.63 -12.30
C ASP A 178 14.11 10.28 -11.98
N ASP A 179 15.12 9.48 -11.64
CA ASP A 179 16.47 9.99 -11.46
C ASP A 179 17.06 10.41 -12.82
N THR A 180 17.15 11.73 -13.02
CA THR A 180 17.70 12.32 -14.26
C THR A 180 19.21 12.10 -14.41
N GLN A 181 19.91 11.68 -13.36
CA GLN A 181 21.36 11.46 -13.38
C GLN A 181 21.73 10.08 -13.94
N THR A 182 20.87 9.08 -13.78
CA THR A 182 21.13 7.71 -14.23
C THR A 182 20.65 7.53 -15.68
N SER A 183 21.50 7.91 -16.64
CA SER A 183 21.22 7.72 -18.07
C SER A 183 21.61 6.30 -18.54
N GLY A 184 20.86 5.75 -19.49
CA GLY A 184 21.12 4.42 -20.08
C GLY A 184 20.12 3.33 -19.67
N ILE A 185 20.41 2.09 -20.05
CA ILE A 185 19.54 0.94 -19.82
C ILE A 185 19.34 0.63 -18.33
N THR A 186 20.37 0.87 -17.52
CA THR A 186 20.41 0.53 -16.10
C THR A 186 19.48 1.45 -15.31
N GLY A 187 19.52 2.75 -15.59
CA GLY A 187 18.54 3.73 -15.10
C GLY A 187 17.11 3.41 -15.55
N MET A 188 16.94 2.95 -16.80
CA MET A 188 15.62 2.51 -17.27
C MET A 188 15.11 1.28 -16.50
N ILE A 189 15.96 0.30 -16.20
CA ILE A 189 15.62 -0.88 -15.39
C ILE A 189 15.27 -0.45 -13.95
N GLN A 190 16.04 0.44 -13.34
CA GLN A 190 15.78 0.94 -12.00
C GLN A 190 14.46 1.72 -11.91
N ASN A 191 14.19 2.62 -12.85
CA ASN A 191 12.94 3.37 -12.89
C ASN A 191 11.75 2.44 -13.13
N SER A 192 11.85 1.47 -14.05
CA SER A 192 10.80 0.47 -14.26
C SER A 192 10.54 -0.38 -13.00
N ARG A 193 11.60 -0.74 -12.26
CA ARG A 193 11.45 -1.41 -10.96
C ARG A 193 10.68 -0.56 -9.96
N ASN A 194 11.04 0.71 -9.84
CA ASN A 194 10.40 1.61 -8.88
C ASN A 194 8.92 1.83 -9.26
N TYR A 195 8.59 2.04 -10.53
CA TYR A 195 7.18 2.14 -10.95
C TYR A 195 6.38 0.86 -10.75
N ALA A 196 6.99 -0.31 -10.96
CA ALA A 196 6.33 -1.58 -10.63
C ALA A 196 6.06 -1.69 -9.12
N TYR A 197 6.99 -1.23 -8.28
CA TYR A 197 6.82 -1.16 -6.83
C TYR A 197 5.67 -0.22 -6.41
N GLU A 198 5.61 0.99 -6.98
CA GLU A 198 4.55 1.96 -6.73
C GLU A 198 3.17 1.40 -7.11
N HIS A 199 3.09 0.73 -8.25
CA HIS A 199 1.84 0.13 -8.69
C HIS A 199 1.39 -1.02 -7.78
N GLU A 200 2.32 -1.90 -7.41
CA GLU A 200 2.04 -2.97 -6.44
C GLU A 200 1.52 -2.37 -5.13
N LEU A 201 2.18 -1.32 -4.63
CA LEU A 201 1.78 -0.62 -3.42
C LEU A 201 0.33 -0.16 -3.51
N PHE A 202 -0.05 0.52 -4.58
CA PHE A 202 -1.42 0.99 -4.76
C PHE A 202 -2.44 -0.15 -4.84
N LEU A 203 -2.12 -1.22 -5.58
CA LEU A 203 -3.01 -2.38 -5.70
C LEU A 203 -3.24 -3.07 -4.35
N GLU A 204 -2.18 -3.25 -3.54
CA GLU A 204 -2.29 -3.87 -2.22
C GLU A 204 -3.02 -2.95 -1.22
N ILE A 205 -2.80 -1.64 -1.28
CA ILE A 205 -3.60 -0.65 -0.54
C ILE A 205 -5.09 -0.77 -0.92
N ALA A 206 -5.40 -0.82 -2.21
CA ALA A 206 -6.78 -0.95 -2.69
C ALA A 206 -7.41 -2.29 -2.31
N ARG A 207 -6.62 -3.38 -2.28
CA ARG A 207 -7.05 -4.72 -1.80
C ARG A 207 -7.37 -4.70 -0.32
N GLU A 208 -6.51 -4.12 0.51
CA GLU A 208 -6.73 -4.02 1.95
C GLU A 208 -7.90 -3.09 2.27
N ALA A 209 -8.00 -1.93 1.61
CA ALA A 209 -9.08 -0.96 1.80
C ALA A 209 -10.47 -1.59 1.59
N ARG A 210 -10.62 -2.49 0.61
CA ARG A 210 -11.86 -3.26 0.40
C ARG A 210 -12.23 -4.12 1.60
N THR A 211 -11.25 -4.65 2.33
CA THR A 211 -11.51 -5.41 3.57
C THR A 211 -11.79 -4.53 4.78
N LEU A 212 -11.42 -3.25 4.72
CA LEU A 212 -11.56 -2.27 5.80
C LEU A 212 -12.74 -1.31 5.59
N ALA A 213 -13.68 -1.63 4.72
CA ALA A 213 -14.85 -0.79 4.46
C ALA A 213 -15.65 -0.46 5.73
N ASN A 214 -15.67 -1.38 6.71
CA ASN A 214 -16.27 -1.19 8.03
C ASN A 214 -15.59 -0.10 8.88
N LEU A 215 -14.34 0.25 8.59
CA LEU A 215 -13.59 1.30 9.27
C LEU A 215 -13.68 2.66 8.55
N GLY A 216 -14.55 2.79 7.54
CA GLY A 216 -14.75 4.04 6.81
C GLY A 216 -13.84 4.21 5.59
N PHE A 217 -13.14 3.15 5.18
CA PHE A 217 -12.38 3.16 3.92
C PHE A 217 -13.31 3.12 2.72
N ARG A 218 -13.07 4.01 1.76
CA ARG A 218 -13.79 4.05 0.49
C ARG A 218 -12.82 4.08 -0.68
N ASN A 219 -13.14 3.33 -1.73
CA ASN A 219 -12.46 3.42 -3.01
C ASN A 219 -13.32 4.26 -3.94
N VAL A 220 -12.88 5.47 -4.28
CA VAL A 220 -13.61 6.46 -5.09
C VAL A 220 -12.67 6.94 -6.18
N ASP A 221 -13.09 6.88 -7.44
CA ASP A 221 -12.37 7.43 -8.60
C ASP A 221 -10.88 7.06 -8.64
N GLU A 222 -10.56 5.77 -8.51
CA GLU A 222 -9.16 5.26 -8.49
C GLU A 222 -8.31 5.86 -7.35
N ALA A 223 -8.94 6.29 -6.26
CA ALA A 223 -8.30 6.72 -5.04
C ALA A 223 -8.88 5.99 -3.81
N VAL A 224 -8.03 5.73 -2.82
CA VAL A 224 -8.44 5.21 -1.52
C VAL A 224 -8.56 6.37 -0.54
N THR A 225 -9.72 6.52 0.08
CA THR A 225 -10.02 7.61 1.01
C THR A 225 -10.44 7.06 2.37
N PHE A 226 -10.02 7.75 3.44
CA PHE A 226 -10.51 7.49 4.79
C PHE A 226 -10.52 8.77 5.63
N GLU A 227 -11.41 8.81 6.61
CA GLU A 227 -11.58 9.93 7.54
C GLU A 227 -10.61 9.80 8.72
N LEU A 228 -9.85 10.86 8.99
CA LEU A 228 -8.94 10.95 10.14
C LEU A 228 -9.62 11.59 11.35
N ALA A 229 -10.46 12.61 11.12
CA ALA A 229 -11.24 13.34 12.12
C ALA A 229 -12.44 13.98 11.40
N THR A 230 -13.36 14.60 12.16
CA THR A 230 -14.65 15.11 11.68
C THR A 230 -14.57 15.96 10.39
N ASP A 231 -13.48 16.72 10.22
CA ASP A 231 -13.28 17.60 9.05
C ASP A 231 -11.99 17.29 8.25
N SER A 232 -11.33 16.15 8.51
CA SER A 232 -10.06 15.81 7.84
C SER A 232 -10.07 14.42 7.21
N THR A 233 -9.77 14.36 5.92
CA THR A 233 -9.73 13.15 5.11
C THR A 233 -8.34 12.94 4.52
N VAL A 234 -7.93 11.68 4.41
CA VAL A 234 -6.71 11.27 3.72
C VAL A 234 -7.12 10.61 2.41
N ILE A 235 -6.46 11.00 1.32
CA ILE A 235 -6.70 10.53 -0.03
C ILE A 235 -5.39 9.93 -0.55
N ILE A 236 -5.43 8.70 -1.02
CA ILE A 236 -4.28 7.98 -1.59
C ILE A 236 -4.59 7.69 -3.05
N ASP A 237 -3.84 8.27 -3.98
CA ASP A 237 -4.04 8.15 -5.42
C ASP A 237 -2.75 7.83 -6.17
N MET A 238 -2.88 7.37 -7.41
CA MET A 238 -1.76 7.23 -8.34
C MET A 238 -1.66 8.49 -9.20
N THR A 239 -0.48 9.09 -9.29
CA THR A 239 -0.22 10.27 -10.14
C THR A 239 0.89 9.99 -11.14
N SER A 240 0.74 10.48 -12.37
CA SER A 240 1.82 10.50 -13.36
C SER A 240 2.76 11.69 -13.10
N ASN A 241 4.04 11.57 -13.48
CA ASN A 241 5.00 12.68 -13.42
C ASN A 241 4.52 13.92 -14.19
N ALA A 242 3.71 13.73 -15.25
CA ALA A 242 3.15 14.83 -16.06
C ALA A 242 2.05 15.63 -15.33
N ASP A 243 1.38 15.01 -14.36
CA ASP A 243 0.24 15.58 -13.62
C ASP A 243 0.64 16.13 -12.25
N ILE A 244 1.95 16.20 -11.96
CA ILE A 244 2.52 16.90 -10.80
C ILE A 244 2.40 18.42 -11.04
N SER A 245 1.17 18.90 -11.19
CA SER A 245 0.88 20.30 -10.93
C SER A 245 1.18 20.55 -9.45
N VAL A 246 2.04 21.52 -9.17
CA VAL A 246 2.36 21.95 -7.81
C VAL A 246 1.06 22.47 -7.20
N LEU A 247 0.31 21.59 -6.53
CA LEU A 247 -0.82 22.02 -5.72
C LEU A 247 -0.22 22.89 -4.61
N GLU A 248 -0.60 24.16 -4.58
CA GLU A 248 -0.20 25.09 -3.53
C GLU A 248 -0.67 24.53 -2.18
N THR A 249 0.24 23.89 -1.45
CA THR A 249 -0.04 23.37 -0.12
C THR A 249 -0.09 24.52 0.86
N THR A 250 -1.09 24.51 1.73
CA THR A 250 -1.32 25.60 2.68
C THR A 250 -0.70 25.33 4.05
N SER A 251 -0.30 24.09 4.35
CA SER A 251 0.24 23.71 5.66
C SER A 251 1.44 22.76 5.59
N ASP A 252 2.57 23.22 6.15
CA ASP A 252 3.80 22.41 6.27
C ASP A 252 3.60 21.16 7.13
N LYS A 253 2.77 21.24 8.19
CA LYS A 253 2.49 20.11 9.08
C LYS A 253 1.72 18.99 8.39
N ASP A 254 0.74 19.36 7.55
CA ASP A 254 -0.01 18.37 6.78
C ASP A 254 0.84 17.76 5.66
N ASN A 255 1.83 18.50 5.12
CA ASN A 255 2.84 17.96 4.21
C ASN A 255 3.75 16.93 4.89
N GLU A 256 4.25 17.23 6.09
CA GLU A 256 5.04 16.27 6.87
C GLU A 256 4.24 15.02 7.22
N LEU A 257 2.95 15.18 7.58
CA LEU A 257 2.04 14.07 7.82
C LEU A 257 1.88 13.22 6.55
N ALA A 258 1.55 13.84 5.41
CA ALA A 258 1.37 13.15 4.14
C ALA A 258 2.66 12.40 3.72
N GLN A 259 3.81 13.04 3.88
CA GLN A 259 5.11 12.43 3.58
C GLN A 259 5.43 11.27 4.53
N GLY A 260 5.14 11.42 5.83
CA GLY A 260 5.30 10.37 6.82
C GLY A 260 4.42 9.16 6.53
N LEU A 261 3.16 9.38 6.12
CA LEU A 261 2.24 8.32 5.70
C LEU A 261 2.73 7.60 4.45
N SER A 262 3.16 8.36 3.43
CA SER A 262 3.75 7.77 2.23
C SER A 262 4.96 6.90 2.59
N THR A 263 5.90 7.44 3.37
CA THR A 263 7.10 6.71 3.80
C THR A 263 6.74 5.44 4.60
N ALA A 264 5.77 5.52 5.52
CA ALA A 264 5.31 4.37 6.29
C ALA A 264 4.71 3.28 5.39
N LEU A 265 3.91 3.63 4.39
CA LEU A 265 3.35 2.67 3.43
C LEU A 265 4.44 1.94 2.65
N HIS A 266 5.47 2.66 2.20
CA HIS A 266 6.62 2.06 1.51
C HIS A 266 7.41 1.13 2.44
N LEU A 267 7.66 1.53 3.69
CA LEU A 267 8.36 0.69 4.67
C LEU A 267 7.56 -0.59 4.99
N LEU A 268 6.24 -0.47 5.16
CA LEU A 268 5.35 -1.60 5.45
C LEU A 268 5.29 -2.59 4.28
N LEU A 269 5.26 -2.12 3.03
CA LEU A 269 5.29 -3.01 1.87
C LEU A 269 6.63 -3.76 1.77
N SER A 270 7.75 -3.05 1.92
CA SER A 270 9.08 -3.67 1.94
C SER A 270 9.22 -4.70 3.06
N HIS A 271 8.66 -4.42 4.23
CA HIS A 271 8.62 -5.36 5.34
C HIS A 271 7.73 -6.57 5.03
N ALA A 272 6.57 -6.37 4.42
CA ALA A 272 5.67 -7.45 4.00
C ALA A 272 6.30 -8.37 2.92
N HIS A 273 7.08 -7.81 1.99
CA HIS A 273 7.89 -8.60 1.06
C HIS A 273 8.89 -9.47 1.80
N ARG A 274 9.59 -8.93 2.79
CA ARG A 274 10.55 -9.68 3.60
C ARG A 274 9.90 -10.80 4.40
N GLN A 275 8.76 -10.53 5.03
CA GLN A 275 7.96 -11.57 5.71
C GLN A 275 7.52 -12.67 4.73
N SER A 276 7.14 -12.30 3.51
CA SER A 276 6.74 -13.26 2.46
C SER A 276 7.92 -14.12 1.99
N LEU A 277 9.11 -13.53 1.88
CA LEU A 277 10.35 -14.24 1.60
C LEU A 277 10.68 -15.24 2.72
N MET A 278 10.59 -14.83 3.98
CA MET A 278 10.81 -15.72 5.14
C MET A 278 9.81 -16.89 5.14
N LYS A 279 8.53 -16.62 4.90
CA LYS A 279 7.49 -17.66 4.78
C LYS A 279 7.77 -18.65 3.65
N ARG A 280 8.37 -18.19 2.55
CA ARG A 280 8.75 -19.05 1.42
C ARG A 280 9.99 -19.91 1.70
N GLN A 281 10.90 -19.46 2.57
CA GLN A 281 12.06 -20.23 3.00
C GLN A 281 11.66 -21.39 3.93
N LEU A 282 10.56 -21.22 4.67
CA LEU A 282 9.99 -22.27 5.49
C LEU A 282 9.35 -23.36 4.62
N PRO A 283 9.36 -24.63 5.07
CA PRO A 283 8.71 -25.71 4.36
C PRO A 283 7.21 -25.40 4.19
N PRO A 284 6.62 -25.72 3.02
CA PRO A 284 5.23 -25.42 2.75
C PRO A 284 4.33 -26.11 3.77
N SER A 285 3.28 -25.40 4.18
CA SER A 285 2.21 -26.01 5.00
C SER A 285 1.63 -27.22 4.27
N LEU A 286 1.17 -28.21 5.04
CA LEU A 286 0.54 -29.43 4.52
C LEU A 286 -0.51 -29.07 3.45
N LEU A 287 -0.50 -29.81 2.34
CA LEU A 287 -1.40 -29.60 1.21
C LEU A 287 -2.86 -29.68 1.68
N THR A 288 -3.51 -28.53 1.80
CA THR A 288 -4.95 -28.46 2.05
C THR A 288 -5.70 -28.67 0.75
N GLN A 289 -6.79 -29.44 0.78
CA GLN A 289 -7.61 -29.71 -0.42
C GLN A 289 -8.24 -28.43 -1.02
N ARG A 290 -8.33 -27.35 -0.24
CA ARG A 290 -8.75 -26.03 -0.70
C ARG A 290 -7.57 -25.07 -0.72
N PRO A 291 -7.35 -24.34 -1.83
CA PRO A 291 -6.48 -23.19 -1.84
C PRO A 291 -7.02 -22.16 -0.85
N THR A 292 -6.25 -21.83 0.18
CA THR A 292 -6.57 -20.68 1.03
C THR A 292 -6.31 -19.41 0.24
N PRO A 293 -7.26 -18.47 0.14
CA PRO A 293 -6.99 -17.18 -0.48
C PRO A 293 -5.86 -16.48 0.30
N ASN A 294 -4.90 -15.91 -0.40
CA ASN A 294 -3.86 -15.11 0.24
C ASN A 294 -4.53 -13.89 0.91
N PRO A 295 -4.36 -13.71 2.23
CA PRO A 295 -4.89 -12.53 2.89
C PRO A 295 -4.21 -11.28 2.33
N PRO A 296 -4.91 -10.13 2.26
CA PRO A 296 -4.28 -8.87 1.87
C PRO A 296 -3.16 -8.51 2.84
N LEU A 297 -2.17 -7.77 2.36
CA LEU A 297 -1.13 -7.21 3.22
C LEU A 297 -1.74 -6.20 4.20
N ASN A 298 -1.15 -6.08 5.39
CA ASN A 298 -1.57 -5.13 6.42
C ASN A 298 -0.72 -3.85 6.30
N LEU A 299 -1.09 -2.95 5.38
CA LEU A 299 -0.40 -1.69 5.13
C LEU A 299 -1.14 -0.51 5.79
N LEU A 300 -2.46 -0.45 5.64
CA LEU A 300 -3.34 0.60 6.16
C LEU A 300 -3.67 0.38 7.64
N ARG A 301 -3.91 -0.87 8.07
CA ARG A 301 -4.29 -1.16 9.47
C ARG A 301 -3.32 -0.59 10.51
N PRO A 302 -1.99 -0.80 10.40
CA PRO A 302 -1.04 -0.26 11.37
C PRO A 302 -1.15 1.27 11.44
N ILE A 303 -1.12 1.93 10.28
CA ILE A 303 -1.20 3.39 10.17
C ILE A 303 -2.45 3.96 10.83
N VAL A 304 -3.62 3.40 10.50
CA VAL A 304 -4.90 3.87 11.07
C VAL A 304 -4.96 3.60 12.56
N SER A 305 -4.39 2.49 13.02
CA SER A 305 -4.29 2.17 14.45
C SER A 305 -3.54 3.28 15.17
N HIS A 306 -2.39 3.73 14.66
CA HIS A 306 -1.63 4.86 15.23
C HIS A 306 -2.40 6.17 15.22
N LEU A 307 -3.03 6.50 14.08
CA LEU A 307 -3.78 7.74 13.93
C LEU A 307 -4.96 7.80 14.90
N ARG A 308 -5.74 6.71 15.00
CA ARG A 308 -6.85 6.58 15.95
C ARG A 308 -6.36 6.55 17.39
N HIS A 309 -5.26 5.87 17.68
CA HIS A 309 -4.69 5.81 19.02
C HIS A 309 -4.30 7.22 19.49
N ARG A 310 -3.65 8.01 18.63
CA ARG A 310 -3.29 9.38 18.92
C ARG A 310 -4.52 10.26 19.17
N SER A 311 -5.51 10.24 18.28
CA SER A 311 -6.76 11.02 18.46
C SER A 311 -7.46 10.66 19.77
N ASN A 312 -7.69 9.37 20.04
CA ASN A 312 -8.33 8.93 21.29
C ASN A 312 -7.50 9.30 22.54
N THR A 313 -6.17 9.27 22.45
CA THR A 313 -5.30 9.63 23.58
C THR A 313 -5.32 11.14 23.83
N ASP A 314 -5.31 11.97 22.78
CA ASP A 314 -5.40 13.43 22.88
C ASP A 314 -6.80 13.87 23.37
N GLU A 315 -7.87 13.24 22.88
CA GLU A 315 -9.23 13.47 23.38
C GLU A 315 -9.38 13.02 24.84
N PHE A 316 -8.79 11.88 25.23
CA PHE A 316 -8.75 11.44 26.62
C PHE A 316 -7.99 12.45 27.50
N GLU A 317 -6.82 12.91 27.06
CA GLU A 317 -6.01 13.90 27.79
C GLU A 317 -6.77 15.21 28.01
N THR A 318 -7.44 15.72 26.98
CA THR A 318 -8.26 16.94 27.08
C THR A 318 -9.45 16.76 28.01
N SER A 319 -10.16 15.64 27.95
CA SER A 319 -11.28 15.36 28.87
C SER A 319 -10.81 15.18 30.33
N ALA A 320 -9.72 14.44 30.58
CA ALA A 320 -9.18 14.22 31.92
C ALA A 320 -8.58 15.50 32.53
N SER A 321 -7.92 16.34 31.71
CA SER A 321 -7.38 17.62 32.17
C SER A 321 -8.48 18.62 32.55
N ARG A 322 -9.63 18.62 31.85
CA ARG A 322 -10.83 19.39 32.26
C ARG A 322 -11.38 18.94 33.61
N LEU A 323 -11.51 17.63 33.84
CA LEU A 323 -11.96 17.13 35.15
C LEU A 323 -11.02 17.54 36.29
N ILE A 324 -9.71 17.55 36.02
CA ILE A 324 -8.70 17.99 36.99
C ILE A 324 -8.76 19.50 37.24
N SER A 325 -9.05 20.32 36.22
CA SER A 325 -9.19 21.76 36.42
C SER A 325 -10.40 22.09 37.31
N TYR A 326 -11.51 21.36 37.18
CA TYR A 326 -12.67 21.49 38.07
C TYR A 326 -12.30 21.17 39.53
N ALA A 327 -11.64 20.04 39.75
CA ALA A 327 -11.18 19.65 41.10
C ALA A 327 -10.21 20.68 41.70
N LYS A 328 -9.26 21.20 40.90
CA LYS A 328 -8.31 22.23 41.35
C LYS A 328 -8.99 23.55 41.69
N SER A 329 -9.98 23.98 40.90
CA SER A 329 -10.76 25.19 41.21
C SER A 329 -11.55 25.07 42.52
N ALA A 330 -11.97 23.86 42.89
CA ALA A 330 -12.56 23.57 44.19
C ALA A 330 -11.52 23.48 45.34
N GLY A 331 -10.24 23.76 45.08
CA GLY A 331 -9.15 23.67 46.06
C GLY A 331 -8.70 22.24 46.36
N LEU A 332 -9.05 21.26 45.53
CA LEU A 332 -8.70 19.86 45.73
C LEU A 332 -7.39 19.49 45.02
N SER A 333 -6.61 18.60 45.64
CA SER A 333 -5.37 18.08 45.06
C SER A 333 -5.67 17.01 44.01
N ALA A 334 -5.46 17.33 42.73
CA ALA A 334 -5.58 16.38 41.62
C ALA A 334 -4.43 16.54 40.60
N ARG A 335 -3.90 15.43 40.08
CA ARG A 335 -2.85 15.44 39.03
C ARG A 335 -3.06 14.33 37.99
N LEU A 336 -2.64 14.60 36.76
CA LEU A 336 -2.57 13.63 35.66
C LEU A 336 -1.12 13.52 35.20
N THR A 337 -0.66 12.28 35.02
CA THR A 337 0.60 11.97 34.35
C THR A 337 0.29 11.02 33.20
N LEU A 338 0.57 11.45 31.97
CA LEU A 338 0.30 10.69 30.75
C LEU A 338 1.62 10.25 30.10
N GLU A 339 1.81 8.95 30.00
CA GLU A 339 2.89 8.30 29.26
C GLU A 339 2.30 7.90 27.90
N LYS A 340 2.53 8.74 26.88
CA LYS A 340 2.07 8.46 25.50
C LYS A 340 2.89 7.34 24.89
N CYS A 341 2.24 6.54 24.05
CA CYS A 341 2.91 5.50 23.28
C CYS A 341 3.94 6.12 22.32
N HIS A 342 5.20 5.67 22.40
CA HIS A 342 6.28 6.08 21.51
C HIS A 342 6.80 4.85 20.75
N ASN A 343 6.32 4.64 19.53
CA ASN A 343 6.63 3.42 18.75
C ASN A 343 8.03 3.42 18.12
N CYS A 344 8.70 4.57 18.11
CA CYS A 344 9.95 4.78 17.37
C CYS A 344 11.20 4.88 18.27
N LEU A 345 11.08 4.61 19.56
CA LEU A 345 12.18 4.77 20.54
C LEU A 345 12.41 3.47 21.33
N SER A 346 12.37 2.30 20.66
CA SER A 346 13.04 1.14 21.25
C SER A 346 14.51 1.49 21.45
N LYS A 347 15.02 1.26 22.67
CA LYS A 347 16.33 1.76 23.08
C LYS A 347 17.52 1.13 22.36
N ASP A 348 17.35 0.03 21.63
CA ASP A 348 18.37 -0.56 20.76
C ASP A 348 17.68 -1.23 19.54
N ILE A 349 17.82 -0.66 18.34
CA ILE A 349 17.37 -1.31 17.09
C ILE A 349 18.53 -2.17 16.59
N GLU A 350 18.51 -3.48 16.86
CA GLU A 350 19.53 -4.41 16.33
C GLU A 350 19.26 -4.75 14.86
N HIS A 351 17.98 -4.94 14.50
CA HIS A 351 17.55 -5.22 13.15
C HIS A 351 16.48 -4.24 12.68
N ALA A 352 16.52 -3.87 11.39
CA ALA A 352 15.53 -2.97 10.79
C ALA A 352 14.10 -3.54 10.81
N GLU A 353 13.95 -4.85 10.99
CA GLU A 353 12.66 -5.53 11.12
C GLU A 353 11.96 -5.19 12.44
N ASP A 354 12.71 -5.17 13.55
CA ASP A 354 12.18 -4.87 14.89
C ASP A 354 11.54 -3.47 14.95
N ALA A 355 12.14 -2.52 14.23
CA ALA A 355 11.64 -1.15 14.14
C ALA A 355 10.31 -1.04 13.36
N VAL A 356 10.04 -1.96 12.43
CA VAL A 356 8.77 -1.99 11.69
C VAL A 356 7.74 -2.86 12.42
N ASP A 357 8.17 -3.91 13.12
CA ASP A 357 7.30 -4.73 13.96
C ASP A 357 6.67 -3.92 15.10
N SER A 358 7.39 -2.94 15.65
CA SER A 358 6.84 -2.00 16.63
C SER A 358 5.68 -1.16 16.07
N LEU A 359 5.62 -0.94 14.75
CA LEU A 359 4.51 -0.22 14.10
C LEU A 359 3.26 -1.08 13.93
N ILE A 360 3.38 -2.40 13.84
CA ILE A 360 2.27 -3.33 13.56
C ILE A 360 1.60 -3.82 14.86
N GLY A 361 2.29 -3.71 15.99
CA GLY A 361 1.86 -4.22 17.30
C GLY A 361 0.70 -3.47 17.98
N LEU A 362 0.37 -3.96 19.18
CA LEU A 362 -0.59 -3.34 20.08
C LEU A 362 -0.04 -1.98 20.57
N LEU A 363 -0.82 -0.93 20.41
CA LEU A 363 -0.46 0.41 20.87
C LEU A 363 -1.01 0.63 22.27
N GLU A 364 -0.15 0.94 23.22
CA GLU A 364 -0.52 1.17 24.61
C GLU A 364 0.00 2.52 25.11
N SER A 365 -0.93 3.36 25.57
CA SER A 365 -0.64 4.60 26.29
C SER A 365 -1.16 4.48 27.72
N LYS A 366 -0.38 4.94 28.69
CA LYS A 366 -0.70 4.80 30.11
C LYS A 366 -0.92 6.17 30.75
N ALA A 367 -2.12 6.39 31.26
CA ALA A 367 -2.45 7.57 32.06
C ALA A 367 -2.60 7.19 33.53
N THR A 368 -1.92 7.91 34.42
CA THR A 368 -2.12 7.79 35.86
C THR A 368 -2.74 9.08 36.38
N ILE A 369 -3.95 8.98 36.94
CA ILE A 369 -4.71 10.08 37.51
C ILE A 369 -4.72 9.91 39.03
N TYR A 370 -4.36 10.96 39.76
CA TYR A 370 -4.52 11.03 41.20
C TYR A 370 -5.67 11.98 41.49
N LEU A 371 -6.68 11.44 42.15
CA LEU A 371 -7.87 12.16 42.59
C LEU A 371 -7.82 12.39 44.11
N PRO A 372 -8.65 13.31 44.62
CA PRO A 372 -8.72 13.61 46.06
C PRO A 372 -9.03 12.39 46.93
N GLY A 373 -8.65 12.43 48.21
CA GLY A 373 -8.96 11.35 49.16
C GLY A 373 -8.19 10.04 48.90
N SER A 374 -6.93 10.13 48.46
CA SER A 374 -6.04 8.98 48.18
C SER A 374 -6.49 8.07 47.03
N TRP A 375 -7.23 8.59 46.06
CA TRP A 375 -7.64 7.84 44.88
C TRP A 375 -6.56 7.85 43.80
N LYS A 376 -6.17 6.68 43.31
CA LYS A 376 -5.26 6.48 42.19
C LYS A 376 -5.96 5.66 41.11
N LEU A 377 -6.02 6.21 39.89
CA LEU A 377 -6.57 5.57 38.71
C LEU A 377 -5.44 5.37 37.71
N VAL A 378 -5.31 4.17 37.15
CA VAL A 378 -4.41 3.87 36.03
C VAL A 378 -5.30 3.48 34.85
N VAL A 379 -5.30 4.30 33.81
CA VAL A 379 -6.04 4.07 32.56
C VAL A 379 -5.05 3.67 31.48
N LEU A 380 -5.22 2.47 30.93
CA LEU A 380 -4.47 1.95 29.79
C LEU A 380 -5.34 2.12 28.54
N THR A 381 -4.92 2.99 27.64
CA THR A 381 -5.53 3.14 26.32
C THR A 381 -4.82 2.17 25.38
N GLN A 382 -5.55 1.17 24.89
CA GLN A 382 -5.04 0.10 24.03
C GLN A 382 -5.73 0.16 22.67
N THR A 383 -4.98 0.26 21.58
CA THR A 383 -5.56 0.32 20.22
C THR A 383 -4.96 -0.76 19.33
N LEU A 384 -5.82 -1.59 18.74
CA LEU A 384 -5.44 -2.61 17.76
C LEU A 384 -6.58 -2.86 16.77
N LEU A 385 -6.31 -2.64 15.49
CA LEU A 385 -7.23 -2.93 14.39
C LEU A 385 -7.02 -4.34 13.83
N GLY A 386 -7.12 -5.32 14.72
CA GLY A 386 -6.94 -6.74 14.42
C GLY A 386 -7.65 -7.62 15.45
N PRO A 387 -7.50 -8.95 15.33
CA PRO A 387 -8.08 -9.91 16.27
C PRO A 387 -7.74 -9.54 17.72
N SER A 388 -8.72 -9.67 18.63
CA SER A 388 -8.73 -9.34 20.07
C SER A 388 -9.39 -8.03 20.49
N ILE A 389 -9.24 -6.93 19.75
CA ILE A 389 -9.79 -5.60 20.15
C ILE A 389 -10.66 -4.97 19.05
N PHE A 390 -10.24 -5.03 17.78
CA PHE A 390 -10.92 -4.37 16.65
C PHE A 390 -11.28 -2.89 16.90
N GLY A 391 -10.41 -2.12 17.55
CA GLY A 391 -10.69 -0.74 17.93
C GLY A 391 -9.80 -0.22 19.04
N THR A 392 -10.32 0.70 19.84
CA THR A 392 -9.68 1.22 21.05
C THR A 392 -10.41 0.68 22.28
N ARG A 393 -9.64 0.17 23.24
CA ARG A 393 -10.09 -0.29 24.54
C ARG A 393 -9.43 0.54 25.63
N PHE A 394 -10.20 0.97 26.61
CA PHE A 394 -9.70 1.65 27.79
C PHE A 394 -9.83 0.73 29.00
N ALA A 395 -8.72 0.22 29.53
CA ALA A 395 -8.70 -0.55 30.76
C ALA A 395 -8.38 0.35 31.95
N VAL A 396 -9.31 0.47 32.90
CA VAL A 396 -9.20 1.33 34.07
C VAL A 396 -9.00 0.47 35.31
N HIS A 397 -7.86 0.69 35.97
CA HIS A 397 -7.52 0.11 37.26
C HIS A 397 -7.64 1.18 38.33
N THR A 398 -8.42 0.92 39.37
CA THR A 398 -8.64 1.88 40.45
C THR A 398 -8.06 1.33 41.76
N ALA A 399 -7.42 2.20 42.53
CA ALA A 399 -6.87 1.88 43.84
C ALA A 399 -7.15 3.07 44.79
N HIS A 400 -7.79 2.82 45.92
CA HIS A 400 -8.08 3.86 46.92
C HIS A 400 -8.33 3.25 48.31
N ASP A 401 -8.13 4.06 49.36
CA ASP A 401 -8.21 3.63 50.77
C ASP A 401 -9.60 3.88 51.41
N GLY A 402 -10.67 3.85 50.61
CA GLY A 402 -12.02 4.27 51.01
C GLY A 402 -13.01 3.11 51.19
N SER A 403 -14.18 3.38 51.76
CA SER A 403 -15.26 2.40 51.98
C SER A 403 -15.69 1.66 50.70
N CYS A 404 -15.55 2.28 49.53
CA CYS A 404 -15.86 1.68 48.21
C CYS A 404 -14.75 0.76 47.63
N ALA A 405 -13.62 0.55 48.33
CA ALA A 405 -12.44 -0.11 47.75
C ALA A 405 -12.71 -1.58 47.41
N THR A 406 -13.65 -2.22 48.10
CA THR A 406 -14.04 -3.62 47.87
C THR A 406 -14.94 -3.82 46.65
N LEU A 407 -15.52 -2.75 46.10
CA LEU A 407 -16.45 -2.79 44.96
C LEU A 407 -15.77 -2.53 43.61
N MET A 408 -14.46 -2.28 43.63
CA MET A 408 -13.73 -1.78 42.47
C MET A 408 -12.76 -2.85 41.94
N GLY A 409 -12.93 -3.21 40.67
CA GLY A 409 -12.05 -4.12 39.94
C GLY A 409 -11.48 -3.46 38.69
N THR A 410 -10.91 -4.28 37.81
CA THR A 410 -10.42 -3.84 36.50
C THR A 410 -11.59 -3.69 35.53
N ASN A 411 -11.96 -2.46 35.20
CA ASN A 411 -13.06 -2.17 34.26
C ASN A 411 -12.50 -1.91 32.87
N SER A 412 -13.20 -2.35 31.83
CA SER A 412 -12.81 -2.04 30.45
C SER A 412 -13.95 -1.48 29.64
N PHE A 413 -13.65 -0.39 28.93
CA PHE A 413 -14.61 0.37 28.14
C PHE A 413 -14.17 0.42 26.68
N SER A 414 -15.13 0.45 25.77
CA SER A 414 -14.89 0.56 24.32
C SER A 414 -15.12 1.98 23.80
N SER A 415 -15.83 2.81 24.55
CA SER A 415 -16.15 4.20 24.15
C SER A 415 -15.50 5.20 25.09
N GLN A 416 -14.97 6.28 24.52
CA GLN A 416 -14.42 7.38 25.32
C GLN A 416 -15.49 8.05 26.19
N ALA A 417 -16.74 8.14 25.72
CA ALA A 417 -17.83 8.72 26.51
C ALA A 417 -18.13 7.88 27.77
N GLU A 418 -17.98 6.56 27.70
CA GLU A 418 -18.16 5.67 28.86
C GLU A 418 -17.03 5.86 29.87
N VAL A 419 -15.78 5.96 29.39
CA VAL A 419 -14.62 6.23 30.25
C VAL A 419 -14.76 7.58 30.93
N GLN A 420 -15.19 8.61 30.20
CA GLN A 420 -15.41 9.95 30.77
C GLN A 420 -16.47 9.91 31.89
N ARG A 421 -17.61 9.24 31.66
CA ARG A 421 -18.64 9.05 32.71
C ARG A 421 -18.10 8.29 33.91
N TYR A 422 -17.28 7.26 33.67
CA TYR A 422 -16.65 6.50 34.75
C TYR A 422 -15.66 7.36 35.55
N LEU A 423 -14.89 8.23 34.90
CA LEU A 423 -13.98 9.18 35.56
C LEU A 423 -14.75 10.24 36.35
N GLN A 424 -15.87 10.74 35.83
CA GLN A 424 -16.76 11.67 36.56
C GLN A 424 -17.29 11.02 37.84
N TRP A 425 -17.79 9.81 37.73
CA TRP A 425 -18.25 9.02 38.88
C TRP A 425 -17.12 8.71 39.88
N CYS A 426 -15.90 8.44 39.42
CA CYS A 426 -14.75 8.30 40.30
C CYS A 426 -14.44 9.61 41.03
N LEU A 427 -14.54 10.76 40.35
CA LEU A 427 -14.33 12.07 40.94
C LEU A 427 -15.38 12.38 42.02
N GLU A 428 -16.67 12.17 41.75
CA GLU A 428 -17.76 12.35 42.74
C GLU A 428 -17.48 11.59 44.04
N ARG A 429 -17.08 10.33 43.92
CA ARG A 429 -16.78 9.47 45.07
C ARG A 429 -15.47 9.85 45.76
N SER A 430 -14.47 10.28 45.00
CA SER A 430 -13.20 10.75 45.56
C SER A 430 -13.38 12.03 46.41
N VAL A 431 -14.29 12.92 45.98
CA VAL A 431 -14.67 14.13 46.72
C VAL A 431 -15.37 13.76 48.02
N ILE A 432 -16.29 12.81 48.00
CA ILE A 432 -16.97 12.33 49.22
C ILE A 432 -16.00 11.65 50.18
N ASN A 433 -15.06 10.85 49.66
CA ASN A 433 -14.01 10.24 50.47
C ASN A 433 -13.10 11.31 51.10
N TYR A 434 -12.83 12.39 50.37
CA TYR A 434 -12.08 13.54 50.89
C TYR A 434 -12.85 14.28 52.00
N ILE A 435 -14.17 14.47 51.85
CA ILE A 435 -15.02 15.13 52.84
C ILE A 435 -15.10 14.27 54.11
N THR A 436 -15.43 12.98 53.99
CA THR A 436 -15.51 12.05 55.14
C THR A 436 -14.18 11.92 55.89
N GLY A 437 -13.04 11.95 55.17
CA GLY A 437 -11.73 11.86 55.79
C GLY A 437 -11.27 13.13 56.53
N ARG A 438 -11.85 14.30 56.24
CA ARG A 438 -11.47 15.59 56.87
C ARG A 438 -12.53 16.21 57.77
N ILE A 439 -13.81 15.97 57.49
CA ILE A 439 -14.96 16.56 58.17
C ILE A 439 -15.85 15.43 58.67
N THR A 440 -15.72 15.11 59.97
CA THR A 440 -16.40 13.97 60.60
C THR A 440 -17.90 14.15 60.81
N GLU A 441 -18.42 15.36 60.58
CA GLU A 441 -19.83 15.72 60.83
C GLU A 441 -20.79 15.25 59.72
N TRP A 442 -20.26 14.87 58.57
CA TRP A 442 -21.04 14.43 57.42
C TRP A 442 -20.90 12.93 57.21
N GLU A 443 -22.03 12.21 57.27
CA GLU A 443 -22.08 10.77 57.04
C GLU A 443 -22.56 10.46 55.61
N GLN A 444 -21.90 9.54 54.92
CA GLN A 444 -22.27 9.15 53.56
C GLN A 444 -23.51 8.24 53.58
N ILE A 445 -24.51 8.55 52.75
CA ILE A 445 -25.73 7.74 52.65
C ILE A 445 -25.49 6.59 51.66
N ALA A 446 -25.57 5.34 52.12
CA ALA A 446 -25.65 4.14 51.27
C ALA A 446 -24.59 4.05 50.13
N MET A 447 -23.37 4.55 50.36
CA MET A 447 -22.29 4.62 49.35
C MET A 447 -22.66 5.41 48.07
N SER A 448 -23.65 6.30 48.17
CA SER A 448 -24.12 7.16 47.09
C SER A 448 -23.28 8.44 46.98
N ASN A 449 -23.63 9.31 46.04
CA ASN A 449 -23.04 10.63 45.90
C ASN A 449 -23.59 11.67 46.90
N GLU A 450 -24.28 11.20 47.95
CA GLU A 450 -24.96 12.04 48.93
C GLU A 450 -24.48 11.81 50.36
N MET A 451 -24.52 12.88 51.14
CA MET A 451 -24.13 12.91 52.54
C MET A 451 -25.22 13.59 53.38
N THR A 452 -25.36 13.16 54.63
CA THR A 452 -26.27 13.78 55.60
C THR A 452 -25.53 14.23 56.84
N LYS A 453 -25.98 15.35 57.40
CA LYS A 453 -25.58 15.83 58.72
C LYS A 453 -26.84 16.10 59.54
N ALA A 454 -26.86 15.60 60.77
CA ALA A 454 -27.92 15.90 61.73
C ALA A 454 -27.77 17.35 62.21
N GLY A 455 -28.79 18.19 62.01
CA GLY A 455 -28.83 19.56 62.49
C GLY A 455 -29.50 19.69 63.86
N GLU A 456 -29.34 20.87 64.49
CA GLU A 456 -30.10 21.23 65.69
C GLU A 456 -31.58 21.50 65.33
N GLN A 457 -32.50 21.11 66.21
CA GLN A 457 -33.97 21.31 66.05
C GLN A 457 -34.59 20.67 64.80
N THR A 458 -34.50 19.34 64.63
CA THR A 458 -35.23 18.54 63.60
C THR A 458 -34.95 18.86 62.13
N GLN A 459 -33.98 19.74 61.82
CA GLN A 459 -33.55 20.01 60.45
C GLN A 459 -32.42 19.04 60.06
N TYR A 460 -32.62 18.26 59.01
CA TYR A 460 -31.54 17.50 58.38
C TYR A 460 -30.90 18.35 57.27
N LYS A 461 -29.56 18.26 57.15
CA LYS A 461 -28.84 18.81 56.00
C LYS A 461 -28.44 17.67 55.09
N ARG A 462 -28.74 17.79 53.80
CA ARG A 462 -28.32 16.81 52.78
C ARG A 462 -27.45 17.52 51.76
N LEU A 463 -26.31 16.92 51.46
CA LEU A 463 -25.34 17.40 50.47
C LEU A 463 -25.21 16.35 49.37
N ARG A 464 -25.22 16.78 48.11
CA ARG A 464 -25.00 15.93 46.95
C ARG A 464 -23.85 16.51 46.12
N VAL A 465 -22.90 15.64 45.75
CA VAL A 465 -21.82 15.98 44.81
C VAL A 465 -22.20 15.45 43.43
N GLU A 466 -22.17 16.32 42.42
CA GLU A 466 -22.44 15.95 41.02
C GLU A 466 -21.30 16.47 40.15
N VAL A 467 -20.77 15.63 39.27
CA VAL A 467 -19.77 16.02 38.27
C VAL A 467 -20.39 15.88 36.90
N GLU A 468 -20.71 17.01 36.28
CA GLU A 468 -21.20 17.06 34.91
C GLU A 468 -20.05 17.38 33.94
N ASN A 469 -20.33 17.34 32.63
CA ASN A 469 -19.31 17.57 31.59
C ASN A 469 -18.63 18.94 31.68
N GLU A 470 -19.32 19.93 32.23
CA GLU A 470 -18.89 21.34 32.22
C GLU A 470 -18.50 21.87 33.59
N HIS A 471 -18.83 21.15 34.67
CA HIS A 471 -18.60 21.64 36.03
C HIS A 471 -18.66 20.53 37.10
N LEU A 472 -17.96 20.78 38.21
CA LEU A 472 -18.22 20.12 39.49
C LEU A 472 -19.28 20.94 40.22
N ALA A 473 -20.33 20.30 40.72
CA ALA A 473 -21.38 20.93 41.51
C ALA A 473 -21.50 20.28 42.89
N VAL A 474 -21.78 21.11 43.89
CA VAL A 474 -22.28 20.64 45.18
C VAL A 474 -23.65 21.27 45.38
N ARG A 475 -24.66 20.43 45.58
CA ARG A 475 -26.03 20.83 45.92
C ARG A 475 -26.30 20.51 47.38
N TRP A 476 -26.92 21.41 48.11
CA TRP A 476 -27.32 21.14 49.49
C TRP A 476 -28.73 21.62 49.79
N THR A 477 -29.37 20.94 50.74
CA THR A 477 -30.70 21.26 51.26
C THR A 477 -30.65 21.34 52.77
N VAL A 478 -31.33 22.35 53.33
CA VAL A 478 -31.49 22.53 54.77
C VAL A 478 -32.98 22.45 55.10
N GLY A 479 -33.38 21.45 55.89
CA GLY A 479 -34.74 21.37 56.45
C GLY A 479 -35.88 21.21 55.43
N GLY A 480 -35.60 20.70 54.23
CA GLY A 480 -36.62 20.49 53.17
C GLY A 480 -36.98 21.73 52.33
N GLY A 481 -36.17 22.80 52.39
CA GLY A 481 -36.29 23.98 51.52
C GLY A 481 -35.74 23.78 50.10
N GLU A 482 -35.65 24.87 49.32
CA GLU A 482 -35.09 24.85 47.96
C GLU A 482 -33.61 24.42 47.92
N ASP A 483 -33.22 23.70 46.86
CA ASP A 483 -31.85 23.24 46.63
C ASP A 483 -30.93 24.42 46.29
N GLU A 484 -29.99 24.75 47.17
CA GLU A 484 -28.89 25.65 46.85
C GLU A 484 -27.78 24.87 46.12
N ASN A 485 -27.12 25.49 45.14
CA ASN A 485 -26.00 24.87 44.45
C ASN A 485 -24.83 25.83 44.24
N HIS A 486 -23.62 25.28 44.30
CA HIS A 486 -22.40 25.95 43.91
C HIS A 486 -21.70 25.15 42.81
N ARG A 487 -21.15 25.84 41.81
CA ARG A 487 -20.57 25.23 40.61
C ARG A 487 -19.14 25.72 40.39
N TRP A 488 -18.23 24.78 40.23
CA TRP A 488 -16.83 25.03 39.86
C TRP A 488 -16.63 24.68 38.38
N THR A 489 -16.36 25.69 37.57
CA THR A 489 -16.13 25.59 36.12
C THR A 489 -14.64 25.67 35.74
N GLY A 490 -13.72 25.65 36.72
CA GLY A 490 -12.28 25.74 36.47
C GLY A 490 -11.69 27.16 36.49
N GLY A 491 -12.49 28.19 36.81
CA GLY A 491 -12.02 29.58 36.95
C GLY A 491 -11.35 29.87 38.29
N GLU A 492 -10.39 30.82 38.30
CA GLU A 492 -9.72 31.30 39.51
C GLU A 492 -10.66 32.22 40.32
N GLY A 493 -10.71 32.02 41.65
CA GLY A 493 -11.49 32.88 42.57
C GLY A 493 -12.78 32.26 43.13
N SER A 494 -13.06 30.98 42.87
CA SER A 494 -14.16 30.25 43.52
C SER A 494 -13.79 29.86 44.97
N PRO A 495 -14.77 29.80 45.90
CA PRO A 495 -14.53 29.35 47.26
C PRO A 495 -14.03 27.89 47.24
N SER A 496 -13.03 27.59 48.08
CA SER A 496 -12.59 26.21 48.26
C SER A 496 -13.75 25.34 48.75
N LEU A 497 -13.79 24.07 48.33
CA LEU A 497 -14.82 23.11 48.76
C LEU A 497 -14.91 23.05 50.29
N GLU A 498 -13.77 23.10 50.98
CA GLU A 498 -13.72 23.03 52.44
C GLU A 498 -14.34 24.28 53.10
N ALA A 499 -14.13 25.47 52.53
CA ALA A 499 -14.77 26.69 52.99
C ALA A 499 -16.29 26.67 52.74
N LEU A 500 -16.72 26.15 51.59
CA LEU A 500 -18.14 26.02 51.27
C LEU A 500 -18.84 25.04 52.24
N ILE A 501 -18.27 23.86 52.47
CA ILE A 501 -18.89 22.85 53.35
C ILE A 501 -18.96 23.31 54.80
N ARG A 502 -17.99 24.11 55.27
CA ARG A 502 -18.05 24.70 56.63
C ARG A 502 -19.08 25.83 56.75
N SER A 503 -19.45 26.48 55.64
CA SER A 503 -20.48 27.51 55.61
C SER A 503 -21.90 26.94 55.57
N ILE A 504 -22.04 25.70 55.11
CA ILE A 504 -23.29 24.91 55.09
C ILE A 504 -23.54 24.30 56.46
#